data_AF-L9VWM5-F1
#
_entry.id   AF-L9VWM5-F1
#
_cell.length_a   1.000
_cell.length_b   1.000
_cell.length_c   1.000
_cell.angle_alpha   90.00
_cell.angle_beta   90.00
_cell.angle_gamma   90.00
#
_symmetry.space_group_name_H-M   'P 1'
#
loop_
_entity.id
_entity.type
_entity.pdbx_description
1 polymer ?
#
loop_
_entity_poly.entity_id
_entity_poly.type
_entity_poly.pdbx_seq_one_letter_code
_entity_poly.pdbx_strand_id
1 'polypeptide(L)'
;MAVGMGYMFLPTRLKAVSDEVWQITFIIIAATIVVWVLHLWATQRTIDFLWMISLFDVVAMIYMFAFPEAAIAPLTYLLVIYFILETIVWMGGVFDHTRQWGRLLPVLIHSRLYSRLIFHEPLVGSSSGRERMTLSAMAAGMAYMFIIMQSGM
;
A
#
# COMPACT_ATOMS: atom_id res chain seq x y z
N MET A 1 -4.82 -6.56 7.76
CA MET A 1 -5.56 -6.44 6.49
C MET A 1 -6.45 -7.64 6.21
N ALA A 2 -5.90 -8.82 5.91
CA ALA A 2 -6.69 -10.01 5.54
C ALA A 2 -7.76 -10.39 6.56
N VAL A 3 -7.47 -10.28 7.86
CA VAL A 3 -8.42 -10.52 8.96
C VAL A 3 -9.65 -9.60 8.88
N GLY A 4 -9.43 -8.32 8.55
CA GLY A 4 -10.51 -7.35 8.41
C GLY A 4 -11.40 -7.60 7.21
N MET A 5 -10.79 -7.91 6.07
CA MET A 5 -11.54 -8.27 4.87
C MET A 5 -12.34 -9.56 5.12
N GLY A 6 -11.72 -10.58 5.71
CA GLY A 6 -12.42 -11.82 6.08
C GLY A 6 -13.60 -11.58 7.02
N TYR A 7 -13.46 -10.62 7.95
CA TYR A 7 -14.54 -10.24 8.86
C TYR A 7 -15.67 -9.45 8.16
N MET A 8 -15.35 -8.54 7.24
CA MET A 8 -16.36 -7.78 6.50
C MET A 8 -17.24 -8.67 5.61
N PHE A 9 -16.64 -9.71 5.01
CA PHE A 9 -17.36 -10.70 4.20
C PHE A 9 -18.00 -11.83 5.01
N LEU A 10 -17.90 -11.80 6.35
CA LEU A 10 -18.60 -12.78 7.19
C LEU A 10 -20.12 -12.56 7.10
N PRO A 11 -20.94 -13.62 7.03
CA PRO A 11 -22.39 -13.51 7.15
C PRO A 11 -22.78 -12.71 8.40
N THR A 12 -23.76 -11.80 8.30
CA THR A 12 -24.18 -10.91 9.39
C THR A 12 -24.49 -11.65 10.70
N ARG A 13 -25.04 -12.87 10.61
CA ARG A 13 -25.30 -13.76 11.77
C ARG A 13 -24.07 -14.19 12.56
N LEU A 14 -22.87 -14.09 11.97
CA LEU A 14 -21.60 -14.46 12.59
C LEU A 14 -20.78 -13.23 13.03
N LYS A 15 -21.26 -12.01 12.72
CA LYS A 15 -20.59 -10.77 13.10
C LYS A 15 -20.86 -10.47 14.58
N ALA A 16 -19.83 -10.58 15.42
CA ALA A 16 -19.90 -10.25 16.85
C ALA A 16 -19.77 -8.74 17.13
N VAL A 17 -19.25 -7.99 16.17
CA VAL A 17 -18.89 -6.56 16.20
C VAL A 17 -19.47 -5.88 14.96
N SER A 18 -19.99 -4.67 15.11
CA SER A 18 -20.54 -3.90 13.98
C SER A 18 -19.46 -3.52 12.96
N ASP A 19 -19.89 -3.36 11.71
CA ASP A 19 -18.99 -2.98 10.61
C ASP A 19 -18.34 -1.60 10.84
N GLU A 20 -19.08 -0.68 11.47
CA GLU A 20 -18.61 0.66 11.86
C GLU A 20 -17.37 0.60 12.78
N VAL A 21 -17.37 -0.29 13.78
CA VAL A 21 -16.25 -0.41 14.72
C VAL A 21 -14.99 -0.92 14.01
N TRP A 22 -15.15 -1.87 13.08
CA TRP A 22 -14.03 -2.36 12.28
C TRP A 22 -13.51 -1.29 11.34
N GLN A 23 -14.39 -0.57 10.66
CA GLN A 23 -14.03 0.53 9.77
C GLN A 23 -13.22 1.61 10.52
N ILE A 24 -13.68 2.04 11.70
CA ILE A 24 -12.96 3.01 12.55
C ILE A 24 -11.60 2.44 12.97
N THR A 25 -11.55 1.18 13.41
CA THR A 25 -10.31 0.53 13.81
C THR A 25 -9.30 0.49 12.66
N PHE A 26 -9.76 0.17 11.45
CA PHE A 26 -8.92 0.17 10.25
C PHE A 26 -8.38 1.55 9.90
N ILE A 27 -9.25 2.57 9.94
CA ILE A 27 -8.85 3.97 9.69
C ILE A 27 -7.78 4.40 10.69
N ILE A 28 -7.94 4.10 11.99
CA ILE A 28 -6.97 4.45 13.02
C ILE A 28 -5.62 3.77 12.77
N ILE A 29 -5.62 2.46 12.52
CA ILE A 29 -4.38 1.70 12.26
C ILE A 29 -3.67 2.26 11.02
N ALA A 30 -4.41 2.44 9.93
CA ALA A 30 -3.84 2.91 8.68
C ALA A 30 -3.33 4.36 8.79
N ALA A 31 -4.05 5.26 9.46
CA ALA A 31 -3.59 6.62 9.75
C ALA A 31 -2.32 6.61 10.62
N THR A 32 -2.24 5.72 11.61
CA THR A 32 -1.05 5.56 12.46
C THR A 32 0.16 5.12 11.64
N ILE A 33 -0.02 4.17 10.71
CA ILE A 33 1.03 3.73 9.78
C ILE A 33 1.48 4.90 8.89
N VAL A 34 0.55 5.67 8.34
CA VAL A 34 0.86 6.84 7.50
C VAL A 34 1.69 7.87 8.28
N VAL A 35 1.24 8.24 9.49
CA VAL A 35 1.96 9.19 10.35
C VAL A 35 3.34 8.66 10.70
N TRP A 36 3.45 7.36 11.00
CA TRP A 36 4.73 6.73 11.31
C TRP A 36 5.69 6.73 10.11
N VAL A 37 5.21 6.39 8.91
CA VAL A 37 6.02 6.43 7.68
C VAL A 37 6.44 7.87 7.35
N LEU A 38 5.55 8.85 7.48
CA LEU A 38 5.90 10.27 7.29
C LEU A 38 6.92 10.74 8.34
N HIS A 39 6.80 10.28 9.58
CA HIS A 39 7.78 10.57 10.62
C HIS A 39 9.14 9.93 10.32
N LEU A 40 9.16 8.68 9.87
CA LEU A 40 10.39 8.03 9.39
C LEU A 40 10.97 8.78 8.19
N TRP A 41 10.15 9.34 7.31
CA TRP A 41 10.63 10.14 6.19
C TRP A 41 11.29 11.43 6.65
N ALA A 42 10.66 12.11 7.60
CA ALA A 42 11.18 13.35 8.16
C ALA A 42 12.51 13.14 8.92
N THR A 43 12.68 11.97 9.54
CA THR A 43 13.83 11.67 10.43
C THR A 43 14.94 10.87 9.74
N GLN A 44 14.61 9.99 8.78
CA GLN A 44 15.54 9.11 8.09
C GLN A 44 15.54 9.40 6.58
N ARG A 45 16.71 9.78 6.05
CA ARG A 45 16.85 10.33 4.69
C ARG A 45 16.76 9.31 3.55
N THR A 46 16.52 8.03 3.83
CA THR A 46 16.48 6.97 2.81
C THR A 46 15.27 6.07 3.01
N ILE A 47 14.12 6.50 2.51
CA ILE A 47 12.96 5.62 2.35
C ILE A 47 13.07 4.89 1.01
N ASP A 48 12.87 3.58 1.05
CA ASP A 48 12.79 2.75 -0.16
C ASP A 48 11.55 3.13 -0.97
N PHE A 49 11.67 3.14 -2.30
CA PHE A 49 10.54 3.41 -3.19
C PHE A 49 9.37 2.44 -2.96
N LEU A 50 9.66 1.20 -2.57
CA LEU A 50 8.64 0.20 -2.21
C LEU A 50 7.77 0.65 -1.02
N TRP A 51 8.36 1.32 -0.02
CA TRP A 51 7.59 1.88 1.10
C TRP A 51 6.63 2.98 0.65
N MET A 52 7.00 3.76 -0.39
CA MET A 52 6.09 4.76 -0.95
C MET A 52 4.89 4.11 -1.63
N ILE A 53 5.11 3.04 -2.40
CA ILE A 53 4.01 2.28 -3.03
C ILE A 53 3.09 1.71 -1.95
N SER A 54 3.65 1.03 -0.94
CA SER A 54 2.85 0.51 0.17
C SER A 54 2.11 1.60 0.95
N LEU A 55 2.68 2.81 1.07
CA LEU A 55 1.99 3.94 1.67
C LEU A 55 0.79 4.36 0.83
N PHE A 56 0.93 4.42 -0.49
CA PHE A 56 -0.19 4.68 -1.40
C PHE A 56 -1.28 3.62 -1.27
N ASP A 57 -0.93 2.33 -1.17
CA ASP A 57 -1.91 1.24 -0.98
C ASP A 57 -2.70 1.41 0.31
N VAL A 58 -2.01 1.74 1.41
CA VAL A 58 -2.64 1.97 2.72
C VAL A 58 -3.57 3.19 2.65
N VAL A 59 -3.15 4.29 2.01
CA VAL A 59 -3.99 5.49 1.85
C VAL A 59 -5.22 5.20 0.98
N ALA A 60 -5.05 4.45 -0.11
CA ALA A 60 -6.16 4.03 -0.96
C ALA A 60 -7.16 3.18 -0.16
N MET A 61 -6.68 2.27 0.68
CA MET A 61 -7.55 1.49 1.56
C MET A 61 -8.29 2.35 2.59
N ILE A 62 -7.64 3.37 3.17
CA ILE A 62 -8.35 4.33 4.04
C ILE A 62 -9.48 4.99 3.27
N TYR A 63 -9.22 5.45 2.04
CA TYR A 63 -10.23 6.10 1.21
C TYR A 63 -11.41 5.15 0.93
N MET A 64 -11.14 3.91 0.51
CA MET A 64 -12.16 2.90 0.25
C MET A 64 -13.04 2.64 1.48
N PHE A 65 -12.42 2.53 2.66
CA PHE A 65 -13.16 2.27 3.89
C PHE A 65 -13.83 3.50 4.47
N ALA A 66 -13.27 4.70 4.36
CA ALA A 66 -13.84 5.89 4.98
C ALA A 66 -15.07 6.41 4.22
N PHE A 67 -15.14 6.18 2.90
CA PHE A 67 -16.16 6.77 2.03
C PHE A 67 -16.87 5.75 1.12
N PRO A 68 -17.38 4.62 1.63
CA PRO A 68 -17.93 3.54 0.80
C PRO A 68 -19.08 4.00 -0.11
N GLU A 69 -19.92 4.92 0.37
CA GLU A 69 -21.08 5.46 -0.36
C GLU A 69 -20.80 6.81 -1.04
N ALA A 70 -19.70 7.46 -0.69
CA ALA A 70 -19.33 8.80 -1.16
C ALA A 70 -18.10 8.75 -2.07
N ALA A 71 -18.06 7.75 -2.97
CA ALA A 71 -16.96 7.56 -3.91
C ALA A 71 -16.85 8.79 -4.84
N ILE A 72 -15.75 9.53 -4.70
CA ILE A 72 -15.41 10.65 -5.56
C ILE A 72 -14.91 10.08 -6.89
N ALA A 73 -15.79 10.00 -7.88
CA ALA A 73 -15.53 9.38 -9.19
C ALA A 73 -14.14 9.67 -9.79
N PRO A 74 -13.67 10.93 -9.93
CA PRO A 74 -12.36 11.18 -10.53
C PRO A 74 -11.20 10.60 -9.71
N LEU A 75 -11.30 10.62 -8.38
CA LEU A 75 -10.28 10.03 -7.50
C LEU A 75 -10.31 8.50 -7.59
N THR A 76 -11.51 7.91 -7.59
CA THR A 76 -11.69 6.46 -7.72
C THR A 76 -11.09 5.93 -9.03
N TYR A 77 -11.38 6.57 -10.17
CA TYR A 77 -10.79 6.15 -11.46
C TYR A 77 -9.27 6.35 -11.52
N LEU A 78 -8.74 7.40 -10.89
CA LEU A 78 -7.29 7.60 -10.80
C LEU A 78 -6.64 6.45 -10.02
N LEU A 79 -7.23 6.03 -8.89
CA LEU A 79 -6.77 4.88 -8.12
C LEU A 79 -6.89 3.57 -8.92
N VAL A 80 -7.98 3.36 -9.67
CA VAL A 80 -8.11 2.19 -10.57
C VAL A 80 -6.96 2.15 -11.58
N ILE A 81 -6.67 3.26 -12.26
CA ILE A 81 -5.56 3.35 -13.21
C ILE A 81 -4.23 3.06 -12.51
N TYR A 82 -4.02 3.65 -11.33
CA TYR A 82 -2.83 3.42 -10.50
C TYR A 82 -2.62 1.93 -10.22
N PHE A 83 -3.64 1.23 -9.70
CA PHE A 83 -3.53 -0.20 -9.34
C PHE A 83 -3.39 -1.12 -10.57
N ILE A 84 -3.99 -0.76 -11.71
CA ILE A 84 -3.75 -1.47 -12.98
C ILE A 84 -2.28 -1.34 -13.41
N LEU A 85 -1.73 -0.12 -13.35
CA LEU A 85 -0.32 0.11 -13.65
C LEU A 85 0.57 -0.66 -12.67
N GLU A 86 0.27 -0.60 -11.37
CA GLU A 86 1.02 -1.33 -10.35
C GLU A 86 1.01 -2.85 -10.61
N THR A 87 -0.14 -3.40 -10.98
CA THR A 87 -0.29 -4.81 -11.39
C THR A 87 0.66 -5.16 -12.54
N ILE A 88 0.66 -4.34 -13.61
CA ILE A 88 1.51 -4.53 -14.78
C ILE A 88 3.00 -4.44 -14.40
N VAL A 89 3.36 -3.48 -13.55
CA VAL A 89 4.73 -3.24 -13.11
C VAL A 89 5.25 -4.40 -12.24
N TRP A 90 4.43 -4.95 -11.34
CA TRP A 90 4.73 -6.18 -10.60
C TRP A 90 4.87 -7.41 -11.51
N MET A 91 3.96 -7.58 -12.47
CA MET A 91 4.04 -8.68 -13.44
C MET A 91 5.29 -8.58 -14.30
N GLY A 92 5.69 -7.36 -14.68
CA GLY A 92 6.91 -7.09 -15.46
C GLY A 92 8.20 -7.21 -14.65
N GLY A 93 8.16 -7.15 -13.32
CA GLY A 93 9.36 -7.26 -12.48
C GLY A 93 10.22 -6.02 -12.48
N VAL A 94 9.62 -4.89 -12.87
CA VAL A 94 10.29 -3.60 -12.87
C VAL A 94 10.69 -3.22 -11.44
N PHE A 95 9.88 -3.60 -10.45
CA PHE A 95 10.19 -3.38 -9.04
C PHE A 95 11.40 -4.18 -8.54
N ASP A 96 11.78 -5.29 -9.17
CA ASP A 96 13.01 -6.04 -8.82
C ASP A 96 14.28 -5.24 -9.15
N HIS A 97 14.19 -4.30 -10.10
CA HIS A 97 15.32 -3.49 -10.58
C HIS A 97 15.42 -2.13 -9.87
N THR A 98 14.50 -1.81 -8.96
CA THR A 98 14.47 -0.53 -8.22
C THR A 98 15.67 -0.30 -7.32
N ARG A 99 16.47 -1.34 -7.04
CA ARG A 99 17.79 -1.23 -6.39
C ARG A 99 18.72 -0.23 -7.11
N GLN A 100 18.55 -0.02 -8.41
CA GLN A 100 19.29 0.98 -9.19
C GLN A 100 18.69 2.39 -9.12
N TRP A 101 17.40 2.51 -8.82
CA TRP A 101 16.69 3.79 -8.78
C TRP A 101 17.09 4.59 -7.54
N GLY A 102 17.34 3.92 -6.41
CA GLY A 102 17.96 4.53 -5.23
C GLY A 102 19.40 5.04 -5.47
N ARG A 103 20.08 4.60 -6.55
CA ARG A 103 21.38 5.15 -6.98
C ARG A 103 21.23 6.36 -7.92
N LEU A 104 20.09 6.50 -8.59
CA LEU A 104 19.83 7.57 -9.57
C LEU A 104 19.36 8.87 -8.92
N LEU A 105 18.90 8.84 -7.67
CA LEU A 105 18.72 10.03 -6.85
C LEU A 105 20.04 10.31 -6.10
N PRO A 106 20.89 11.25 -6.58
CA PRO A 106 22.03 11.70 -5.81
C PRO A 106 21.50 12.45 -4.59
N VAL A 107 21.32 11.76 -3.46
CA VAL A 107 21.20 12.42 -2.17
C VAL A 107 22.58 13.02 -1.88
N LEU A 108 22.70 14.30 -2.23
CA LEU A 108 23.82 15.21 -1.98
C LEU A 108 24.05 15.44 -0.48
N ILE A 109 24.21 14.40 0.35
CA ILE A 109 24.82 14.58 1.68
C ILE A 109 25.78 13.42 1.96
N HIS A 110 27.06 13.72 1.76
CA HIS A 110 28.21 13.05 2.34
C HIS A 110 28.02 12.85 3.85
N SER A 111 27.75 11.62 4.30
CA SER A 111 28.03 11.23 5.69
C SER A 111 28.59 9.81 5.72
N ARG A 112 29.89 9.71 5.45
CA ARG A 112 30.71 8.48 5.43
C ARG A 112 30.80 7.75 6.79
N LEU A 113 30.01 8.12 7.79
CA LEU A 113 30.11 7.62 9.16
C LEU A 113 28.89 6.78 9.62
N TYR A 114 27.81 6.73 8.85
CA TYR A 114 26.58 5.99 9.24
C TYR A 114 26.45 4.59 8.63
N SER A 115 27.48 4.08 7.94
CA SER A 115 27.39 2.81 7.21
C SER A 115 27.46 1.53 8.06
N ARG A 116 27.51 1.62 9.40
CA ARG A 116 27.82 0.46 10.25
C ARG A 116 26.80 0.05 11.31
N LEU A 117 25.75 0.83 11.58
CA LEU A 117 24.89 0.56 12.76
C LEU A 117 23.38 0.50 12.52
N ILE A 118 22.90 0.74 11.29
CA ILE A 118 21.48 0.56 10.99
C ILE A 118 21.39 -0.35 9.76
N PHE A 119 21.44 -1.65 10.02
CA PHE A 119 20.90 -2.63 9.08
C PHE A 119 19.39 -2.39 8.99
N HIS A 120 18.99 -1.41 8.18
CA HIS A 120 17.72 -1.56 7.48
C HIS A 120 17.98 -2.70 6.50
N GLU A 121 17.56 -3.91 6.84
CA GLU A 121 17.41 -4.94 5.83
C GLU A 121 16.56 -4.32 4.73
N PRO A 122 17.11 -4.10 3.53
CA PRO A 122 16.27 -3.65 2.45
C PRO A 122 15.21 -4.72 2.28
N LEU A 123 13.93 -4.32 2.21
CA LEU A 123 12.84 -5.21 1.77
C LEU A 123 13.15 -5.86 0.40
N VAL A 124 14.17 -5.33 -0.28
CA VAL A 124 14.75 -5.73 -1.55
C VAL A 124 15.61 -6.99 -1.42
N GLY A 125 14.95 -8.14 -1.22
CA GLY A 125 15.36 -9.38 -1.88
C GLY A 125 14.85 -9.37 -3.32
N SER A 126 15.46 -10.15 -4.23
CA SER A 126 14.81 -10.41 -5.53
C SER A 126 13.45 -11.04 -5.25
N SER A 127 12.35 -10.38 -5.63
CA SER A 127 11.04 -10.95 -5.34
C SER A 127 10.88 -12.23 -6.16
N SER A 128 10.48 -13.31 -5.50
CA SER A 128 10.25 -14.56 -6.20
C SER A 128 9.11 -14.38 -7.20
N GLY A 129 9.10 -15.14 -8.30
CA GLY A 129 7.99 -15.06 -9.27
C GLY A 129 6.61 -15.27 -8.61
N ARG A 130 6.56 -16.04 -7.52
CA ARG A 130 5.37 -16.24 -6.70
C ARG A 130 4.94 -14.97 -5.95
N GLU A 131 5.88 -14.27 -5.31
CA GLU A 131 5.61 -13.01 -4.62
C GLU A 131 5.07 -11.96 -5.59
N ARG A 132 5.68 -11.85 -6.78
CA ARG A 132 5.21 -10.95 -7.85
C ARG A 132 3.78 -11.27 -8.26
N MET A 133 3.48 -12.54 -8.50
CA MET A 133 2.11 -12.96 -8.82
C MET A 133 1.13 -12.60 -7.70
N THR A 134 1.50 -12.78 -6.43
CA THR A 134 0.63 -12.44 -5.30
C THR A 134 0.41 -10.94 -5.16
N LEU A 135 1.45 -10.12 -5.35
CA LEU A 135 1.35 -8.66 -5.26
C LEU A 135 0.58 -8.09 -6.46
N SER A 136 0.81 -8.60 -7.67
CA SER A 136 0.01 -8.29 -8.85
C SER A 136 -1.47 -8.65 -8.64
N ALA A 137 -1.76 -9.83 -8.10
CA ALA A 137 -3.14 -10.24 -7.83
C ALA A 137 -3.81 -9.35 -6.78
N MET A 138 -3.05 -8.93 -5.76
CA MET A 138 -3.54 -7.99 -4.74
C MET A 138 -3.87 -6.62 -5.35
N ALA A 139 -2.96 -6.03 -6.14
CA ALA A 139 -3.18 -4.76 -6.82
C ALA A 139 -4.37 -4.85 -7.80
N ALA A 140 -4.48 -5.92 -8.58
CA ALA A 140 -5.61 -6.17 -9.47
C ALA A 140 -6.93 -6.28 -8.69
N GLY A 141 -6.91 -6.96 -7.55
CA GLY A 141 -8.04 -7.04 -6.63
C GLY A 141 -8.47 -5.66 -6.12
N MET A 142 -7.51 -4.80 -5.73
CA MET A 142 -7.78 -3.42 -5.30
C MET A 142 -8.42 -2.59 -6.43
N ALA A 143 -7.90 -2.67 -7.65
CA ALA A 143 -8.50 -2.00 -8.81
C ALA A 143 -9.96 -2.44 -9.02
N TYR A 144 -10.23 -3.75 -8.93
CA TYR A 144 -11.56 -4.30 -9.05
C TYR A 144 -12.51 -3.80 -7.94
N MET A 145 -12.03 -3.76 -6.69
CA MET A 145 -12.83 -3.24 -5.56
C MET A 145 -13.21 -1.77 -5.75
N PHE A 146 -12.32 -0.93 -6.27
CA PHE A 146 -12.65 0.47 -6.60
C PHE A 146 -13.68 0.59 -7.72
N ILE A 147 -13.64 -0.29 -8.73
CA ILE A 147 -14.67 -0.33 -9.77
C ILE A 147 -16.04 -0.69 -9.18
N ILE A 148 -16.09 -1.71 -8.32
CA ILE A 148 -17.32 -2.10 -7.62
C ILE A 148 -17.85 -0.93 -6.80
N MET A 149 -17.00 -0.34 -5.96
CA MET A 149 -17.32 0.81 -5.11
C MET A 149 -17.93 1.96 -5.92
N GLN A 150 -17.38 2.26 -7.10
CA GLN A 150 -17.92 3.30 -7.98
C GLN A 150 -19.27 2.91 -8.61
N SER A 151 -19.48 1.62 -8.87
CA SER A 151 -20.70 1.10 -9.49
C SER A 151 -21.87 0.93 -8.51
N GLY A 152 -21.63 1.04 -7.20
CA GLY A 152 -22.65 0.88 -6.15
C GLY A 152 -23.22 -0.53 -6.07
N MET A 153 -22.47 -1.54 -6.53
CA MET A 153 -22.83 -2.97 -6.48
C MET A 153 -22.28 -3.65 -5.23
#